data_AF-A0A379B7Q7-F1
#
_entry.id   AF-A0A379B7Q7-F1
#
_cell.length_a   1.000
_cell.length_b   1.000
_cell.length_c   1.000
_cell.angle_alpha   90.00
_cell.angle_beta   90.00
_cell.angle_gamma   90.00
#
_symmetry.space_group_name_H-M   'P 1'
#
loop_
_entity.id
_entity.type
_entity.pdbx_description
1 polymer ?
#
loop_
_entity_poly.entity_id
_entity_poly.type
_entity_poly.pdbx_seq_one_letter_code
_entity_poly.pdbx_strand_id
1 'polypeptide(L)'
;MKSLTKTVALTFLAGLLSANVMAAGDNVTERFIDIDGSTYKLTEVSKTGYDFYADELKSNLTSLQQAQGLEQFQSLLSKTKDLALNAKKSLGIPDGLDGRAKRAALNQMTYQEWKLGQLIDSLDTASNQSDLSQAKDAVLFEVASSI
;
A
#
# COMPACT_ATOMS: atom_id res chain seq x y z
N MET A 1 -42.34 -16.91 -23.51
CA MET A 1 -41.94 -17.55 -22.23
C MET A 1 -40.47 -17.26 -21.97
N LYS A 2 -40.18 -16.68 -20.81
CA LYS A 2 -38.90 -16.64 -20.05
C LYS A 2 -37.66 -16.02 -20.71
N SER A 3 -37.46 -14.74 -20.39
CA SER A 3 -36.16 -14.06 -20.31
C SER A 3 -35.23 -14.81 -19.35
N LEU A 4 -34.01 -15.11 -19.78
CA LEU A 4 -32.92 -15.65 -18.96
C LEU A 4 -31.92 -14.52 -18.70
N THR A 5 -32.21 -13.67 -17.72
CA THR A 5 -31.23 -12.75 -17.16
C THR A 5 -30.25 -13.58 -16.32
N LYS A 6 -29.07 -13.86 -16.86
CA LYS A 6 -27.97 -14.46 -16.09
C LYS A 6 -27.39 -13.41 -15.15
N THR A 7 -27.92 -13.34 -13.94
CA THR A 7 -27.33 -12.58 -12.83
C THR A 7 -26.07 -13.31 -12.39
N VAL A 8 -24.90 -12.84 -12.82
CA VAL A 8 -23.61 -13.24 -12.24
C VAL A 8 -23.47 -12.50 -10.92
N ALA A 9 -23.86 -13.16 -9.83
CA ALA A 9 -23.56 -12.70 -8.48
C ALA A 9 -22.08 -12.96 -8.21
N LEU A 10 -21.26 -11.92 -8.36
CA LEU A 10 -19.85 -11.95 -8.00
C LEU A 10 -19.73 -11.65 -6.51
N THR A 11 -19.81 -12.69 -5.69
CA THR A 11 -19.58 -12.61 -4.25
C THR A 11 -18.09 -12.44 -4.00
N PHE A 12 -17.62 -11.20 -3.83
CA PHE A 12 -16.30 -10.94 -3.25
C PHE A 12 -16.38 -11.22 -1.75
N LEU A 13 -16.01 -12.44 -1.35
CA LEU A 13 -15.81 -12.75 0.06
C LEU A 13 -14.45 -12.16 0.47
N ALA A 14 -14.52 -11.03 1.17
CA ALA A 14 -13.38 -10.46 1.89
C ALA A 14 -13.10 -11.29 3.14
N GLY A 15 -11.83 -11.63 3.37
CA GLY A 15 -11.35 -12.11 4.66
C GLY A 15 -10.27 -13.19 4.55
N LEU A 16 -9.05 -12.87 4.95
CA LEU A 16 -8.51 -13.33 6.23
C LEU A 16 -7.19 -12.61 6.53
N LEU A 17 -7.14 -12.01 7.72
CA LEU A 17 -5.93 -11.53 8.37
C LEU A 17 -5.01 -12.72 8.62
N SER A 18 -3.77 -12.67 8.15
CA SER A 18 -2.71 -13.59 8.58
C SER A 18 -1.46 -12.78 8.86
N ALA A 19 -1.33 -12.37 10.12
CA ALA A 19 -0.08 -11.86 10.65
C ALA A 19 0.92 -13.01 10.68
N ASN A 20 2.01 -12.88 9.92
CA ASN A 20 3.25 -13.61 10.17
C ASN A 20 4.38 -12.58 10.26
N VAL A 21 4.95 -12.48 11.47
CA VAL A 21 6.11 -11.66 11.78
C VAL A 21 7.38 -12.42 11.36
N MET A 22 8.35 -11.65 10.83
CA MET A 22 9.78 -11.96 10.60
C MET A 22 10.16 -12.88 9.44
N ALA A 23 10.65 -12.28 8.35
CA ALA A 23 12.07 -12.26 7.99
C ALA A 23 12.29 -11.23 6.87
N ALA A 24 13.36 -10.44 6.93
CA ALA A 24 13.82 -9.66 5.79
C ALA A 24 14.35 -10.62 4.72
N GLY A 25 13.48 -11.04 3.82
CA GLY A 25 13.79 -11.92 2.70
C GLY A 25 12.50 -12.13 1.92
N ASP A 26 12.46 -11.60 0.70
CA ASP A 26 11.37 -11.63 -0.28
C ASP A 26 9.95 -11.85 0.29
N ASN A 27 9.17 -10.77 0.34
CA ASN A 27 7.75 -10.79 0.71
C ASN A 27 6.92 -11.49 -0.39
N VAL A 28 7.11 -12.80 -0.55
CA VAL A 28 6.36 -13.66 -1.46
C VAL A 28 5.02 -13.98 -0.81
N THR A 29 3.94 -13.34 -1.29
CA THR A 29 2.58 -13.76 -0.94
C THR A 29 2.13 -14.82 -1.92
N GLU A 30 2.12 -16.09 -1.50
CA GLU A 30 1.59 -17.17 -2.33
C GLU A 30 0.06 -17.06 -2.41
N ARG A 31 -0.48 -17.01 -3.63
CA ARG A 31 -1.93 -16.92 -3.87
C ARG A 31 -2.37 -18.04 -4.80
N PHE A 32 -3.30 -18.85 -4.31
CA PHE A 32 -3.89 -19.97 -5.04
C PHE A 32 -5.34 -19.63 -5.40
N ILE A 33 -5.79 -20.05 -6.58
CA ILE A 33 -7.20 -19.99 -6.98
C ILE A 33 -7.67 -21.38 -7.39
N ASP A 34 -8.87 -21.75 -6.96
CA ASP A 34 -9.53 -22.96 -7.45
C ASP A 34 -10.44 -22.60 -8.63
N ILE A 35 -10.21 -23.24 -9.77
CA ILE A 35 -11.09 -23.18 -10.93
C ILE A 35 -11.45 -24.62 -11.30
N ASP A 36 -12.75 -24.92 -11.30
CA ASP A 36 -13.29 -26.23 -11.68
C ASP A 36 -12.64 -27.43 -10.96
N GLY A 37 -12.44 -27.30 -9.65
CA GLY A 37 -11.86 -28.36 -8.81
C GLY A 37 -10.35 -28.57 -8.99
N SER A 38 -9.68 -27.68 -9.72
CA SER A 38 -8.22 -27.66 -9.86
C SER A 38 -7.64 -26.40 -9.21
N THR A 39 -6.63 -26.58 -8.36
CA THR A 39 -5.90 -25.48 -7.71
C THR A 39 -4.79 -24.98 -8.63
N TYR A 40 -4.88 -23.72 -9.03
CA TYR A 40 -3.86 -23.04 -9.82
C TYR A 40 -3.09 -22.08 -8.91
N LYS A 41 -1.75 -22.25 -8.85
CA LYS A 41 -0.86 -21.21 -8.29
C LYS A 41 -0.91 -20.03 -9.26
N LEU A 42 -1.43 -18.89 -8.83
CA LEU A 42 -1.31 -17.65 -9.61
C LEU A 42 0.19 -17.37 -9.74
N THR A 43 0.62 -17.00 -10.96
CA THR A 43 2.01 -16.64 -11.25
C THR A 43 2.54 -15.75 -10.14
N GLU A 44 3.62 -16.21 -9.51
CA GLU A 44 4.24 -15.56 -8.36
C GLU A 44 4.69 -14.16 -8.77
N VAL A 45 3.94 -13.14 -8.36
CA VAL A 45 4.40 -11.76 -8.46
C VAL A 45 5.28 -11.55 -7.23
N SER A 46 6.58 -11.77 -7.38
CA SER A 46 7.55 -11.31 -6.39
C SER A 46 7.40 -9.79 -6.33
N LYS A 47 6.74 -9.31 -5.28
CA LYS A 47 6.66 -7.88 -5.01
C LYS A 47 8.02 -7.47 -4.49
N THR A 48 8.61 -6.43 -5.09
CA THR A 48 9.77 -5.80 -4.47
C THR A 48 9.39 -5.33 -3.06
N GLY A 49 10.38 -5.13 -2.19
CA GLY A 49 10.12 -4.57 -0.86
C GLY A 49 9.28 -3.28 -0.95
N TYR A 50 9.57 -2.44 -1.96
CA TYR A 50 8.81 -1.23 -2.23
C TYR A 50 7.33 -1.51 -2.55
N ASP A 51 7.04 -2.39 -3.50
CA ASP A 51 5.66 -2.65 -3.95
C ASP A 51 4.78 -3.18 -2.80
N PHE A 52 5.34 -4.03 -1.94
CA PHE A 52 4.64 -4.50 -0.75
C PHE A 52 4.28 -3.34 0.20
N TYR A 53 5.26 -2.52 0.57
CA TYR A 53 5.01 -1.41 1.49
C TYR A 53 4.14 -0.31 0.88
N ALA A 54 4.23 -0.07 -0.43
CA ALA A 54 3.41 0.89 -1.15
C ALA A 54 1.92 0.49 -1.16
N ASP A 55 1.62 -0.79 -1.39
CA ASP A 55 0.25 -1.31 -1.35
C ASP A 55 -0.35 -1.26 0.06
N GLU A 56 0.41 -1.69 1.06
CA GLU A 56 -0.01 -1.60 2.46
C GLU A 56 -0.21 -0.13 2.89
N LEU A 57 0.66 0.77 2.43
CA LEU A 57 0.56 2.20 2.70
C LEU A 57 -0.73 2.80 2.12
N LYS A 58 -1.08 2.48 0.87
CA LYS A 58 -2.33 2.94 0.24
C LYS A 58 -3.56 2.45 0.99
N SER A 59 -3.56 1.18 1.37
CA SER A 59 -4.64 0.57 2.16
C SER A 59 -4.79 1.27 3.52
N ASN A 60 -3.67 1.51 4.21
CA ASN A 60 -3.67 2.14 5.52
C ASN A 60 -4.02 3.63 5.45
N LEU A 61 -3.62 4.37 4.40
CA LEU A 61 -4.04 5.76 4.15
C LEU A 61 -5.55 5.88 3.93
N THR A 62 -6.14 4.93 3.21
CA THR A 62 -7.59 4.88 3.02
C THR A 62 -8.31 4.69 4.37
N SER A 63 -7.80 3.77 5.19
CA SER A 63 -8.33 3.53 6.54
C SER A 63 -8.15 4.76 7.45
N LEU A 64 -6.99 5.42 7.37
CA LEU A 64 -6.69 6.64 8.12
C LEU A 64 -7.65 7.77 7.76
N GLN A 65 -7.95 7.96 6.48
CA GLN A 65 -8.92 8.96 6.01
C GLN A 65 -10.33 8.69 6.52
N GLN A 66 -10.70 7.41 6.66
CA GLN A 66 -12.02 6.95 7.11
C GLN A 66 -12.17 6.89 8.64
N ALA A 67 -11.10 7.03 9.41
CA ALA A 67 -11.13 6.94 10.87
C ALA A 67 -12.13 7.94 11.48
N GLN A 68 -12.96 7.49 12.43
CA GLN A 68 -14.03 8.33 13.00
C GLN A 68 -13.68 8.89 14.39
N GLY A 69 -12.59 8.42 15.00
CA GLY A 69 -12.14 8.86 16.31
C GLY A 69 -10.64 9.16 16.32
N LEU A 70 -10.24 10.10 17.18
CA LEU A 70 -8.85 10.54 17.31
C LEU A 70 -7.91 9.40 17.71
N GLU A 71 -8.30 8.55 18.66
CA GLU A 71 -7.49 7.41 19.09
C GLU A 71 -7.24 6.41 17.95
N GLN A 72 -8.30 6.05 17.20
CA GLN A 72 -8.20 5.17 16.04
C GLN A 72 -7.31 5.81 14.97
N PHE A 73 -7.48 7.11 14.73
CA PHE A 73 -6.69 7.87 13.78
C PHE A 73 -5.21 7.86 14.17
N GLN A 74 -4.87 8.14 15.43
CA GLN A 74 -3.48 8.15 15.91
C GLN A 74 -2.82 6.77 15.81
N SER A 75 -3.55 5.70 16.10
CA SER A 75 -3.06 4.32 15.92
C SER A 75 -2.76 4.02 14.44
N LEU A 76 -3.70 4.35 13.54
CA LEU A 76 -3.51 4.19 12.10
C LEU A 76 -2.38 5.11 11.58
N LEU A 77 -2.20 6.30 12.14
CA LEU A 77 -1.19 7.27 11.73
C LEU A 77 0.21 6.71 12.00
N SER A 78 0.45 6.17 13.19
CA SER A 78 1.74 5.54 13.53
C SER A 78 2.08 4.43 12.54
N LYS A 79 1.12 3.53 12.27
CA LYS A 79 1.30 2.45 11.28
C LYS A 79 1.55 3.00 9.87
N THR A 80 0.83 4.05 9.48
CA THR A 80 1.01 4.70 8.16
C THR A 80 2.41 5.26 8.01
N LYS A 81 2.93 5.91 9.07
CA LYS A 81 4.28 6.46 9.09
C LYS A 81 5.34 5.37 8.93
N ASP A 82 5.20 4.25 9.65
CA ASP A 82 6.13 3.13 9.53
C ASP A 82 6.11 2.52 8.12
N LEU A 83 4.94 2.38 7.52
CA LEU A 83 4.80 1.90 6.13
C LEU A 83 5.45 2.86 5.13
N ALA A 84 5.27 4.18 5.29
CA ALA A 84 5.91 5.18 4.44
C ALA A 84 7.44 5.19 4.57
N LEU A 85 7.96 5.04 5.80
CA LEU A 85 9.40 4.91 6.05
C LEU A 85 9.97 3.64 5.43
N ASN A 86 9.26 2.51 5.54
CA ASN A 86 9.71 1.26 4.96
C ASN A 86 9.64 1.27 3.43
N ALA A 87 8.58 1.82 2.84
CA ALA A 87 8.52 2.06 1.39
C ALA A 87 9.71 2.92 0.94
N LYS A 88 10.00 4.03 1.63
CA LYS A 88 11.13 4.89 1.30
C LYS A 88 12.48 4.15 1.38
N LYS A 89 12.69 3.33 2.42
CA LYS A 89 13.90 2.52 2.59
C LYS A 89 14.06 1.41 1.55
N SER A 90 12.95 0.92 1.02
CA SER A 90 12.93 -0.12 0.00
C SER A 90 13.00 0.41 -1.44
N LEU A 91 13.07 1.73 -1.63
CA LEU A 91 13.35 2.30 -2.94
C LEU A 91 14.71 1.85 -3.45
N GLY A 92 14.75 1.47 -4.72
CA GLY A 92 15.96 1.03 -5.38
C GLY A 92 15.81 1.07 -6.89
N ILE A 93 16.94 1.04 -7.58
CA ILE A 93 16.98 0.94 -9.03
C ILE A 93 17.22 -0.54 -9.38
N PRO A 94 16.42 -1.13 -10.28
CA PRO A 94 16.67 -2.49 -10.75
C PRO A 94 18.08 -2.65 -11.31
N ASP A 95 18.71 -3.79 -11.01
CA ASP A 95 20.00 -4.14 -11.56
C ASP A 95 19.94 -4.32 -13.08
N GLY A 96 21.10 -4.18 -13.74
CA GLY A 96 21.22 -4.39 -15.19
C GLY A 96 20.67 -3.27 -16.08
N LEU A 97 20.16 -2.17 -15.51
CA LEU A 97 19.77 -0.99 -16.28
C LEU A 97 20.99 -0.14 -16.70
N ASP A 98 20.99 0.36 -17.93
CA ASP A 98 22.01 1.26 -18.46
C ASP A 98 21.41 2.51 -19.14
N GLY A 99 22.31 3.44 -19.50
CA GLY A 99 22.01 4.64 -20.30
C GLY A 99 20.74 5.38 -19.90
N ARG A 100 19.80 5.45 -20.86
CA ARG A 100 18.54 6.20 -20.71
C ARG A 100 17.58 5.53 -19.71
N ALA A 101 17.55 4.20 -19.67
CA ALA A 101 16.66 3.45 -18.79
C ALA A 101 17.05 3.66 -17.32
N LYS A 102 18.34 3.57 -17.00
CA LYS A 102 18.85 3.85 -15.65
C LYS A 102 18.55 5.28 -15.20
N ARG A 103 18.68 6.26 -16.10
CA ARG A 103 18.35 7.67 -15.80
C ARG A 103 16.87 7.87 -15.54
N ALA A 104 15.99 7.22 -16.31
CA ALA A 104 14.55 7.28 -16.07
C ALA A 104 14.17 6.65 -14.73
N ALA A 105 14.73 5.49 -14.39
CA ALA A 105 14.52 4.82 -13.11
C ALA A 105 15.00 5.67 -11.93
N LEU A 106 16.17 6.32 -12.04
CA LEU A 106 16.68 7.25 -11.02
C LEU A 106 15.73 8.43 -10.79
N ASN A 107 15.21 9.03 -11.88
CA ASN A 107 14.27 10.14 -11.77
C ASN A 107 12.96 9.71 -11.10
N GLN A 108 12.44 8.53 -11.44
CA GLN A 108 11.25 7.97 -10.81
C GLN A 108 11.46 7.69 -9.32
N MET A 109 12.59 7.05 -8.98
CA MET A 109 12.96 6.76 -7.59
C MET A 109 13.09 8.06 -6.77
N THR A 110 13.76 9.08 -7.32
CA THR A 110 13.92 10.39 -6.66
C THR A 110 12.57 11.08 -6.45
N TYR A 111 11.66 10.99 -7.43
CA TYR A 111 10.32 11.54 -7.30
C TYR A 111 9.50 10.83 -6.21
N GLN A 112 9.57 9.50 -6.16
CA GLN A 112 8.89 8.72 -5.12
C GLN A 112 9.49 8.96 -3.73
N GLU A 113 10.82 9.07 -3.62
CA GLU A 113 11.49 9.42 -2.38
C GLU A 113 11.02 10.79 -1.84
N TRP A 114 10.94 11.79 -2.73
CA TRP A 114 10.45 13.12 -2.38
C TRP A 114 9.00 13.08 -1.91
N LYS A 115 8.11 12.36 -2.63
CA LYS A 115 6.69 12.21 -2.26
C LYS A 115 6.52 11.52 -0.92
N LEU A 116 7.23 10.43 -0.67
CA LEU A 116 7.20 9.73 0.62
C LEU A 116 7.72 10.62 1.74
N GLY A 117 8.74 11.45 1.49
CA GLY A 117 9.20 12.46 2.43
C GLY A 117 8.09 13.44 2.81
N GLN A 118 7.42 14.04 1.82
CA GLN A 118 6.30 14.96 2.06
C GLN A 118 5.17 14.31 2.85
N LEU A 119 4.83 13.05 2.53
CA LEU A 119 3.82 12.32 3.28
C LEU A 119 4.25 12.10 4.74
N ILE A 120 5.49 11.66 4.98
CA ILE A 120 6.03 11.47 6.33
C ILE A 120 5.96 12.77 7.15
N ASP A 121 6.39 13.89 6.57
CA ASP A 121 6.34 15.21 7.22
C ASP A 121 4.90 15.62 7.57
N SER A 122 3.94 15.31 6.69
CA SER A 122 2.52 15.57 6.93
C SER A 122 1.93 14.68 8.05
N LEU A 123 2.34 13.42 8.12
CA LEU A 123 1.96 12.49 9.20
C LEU A 123 2.54 12.93 10.54
N ASP A 124 3.77 13.46 10.55
CA ASP A 124 4.36 14.05 11.75
C ASP A 124 3.61 15.30 12.20
N THR A 125 3.21 16.16 11.28
CA THR A 125 2.36 17.32 11.59
C THR A 125 1.01 16.91 12.17
N ALA A 126 0.37 15.90 11.57
CA ALA A 126 -0.91 15.34 12.02
C ALA A 126 -0.81 14.68 13.42
N SER A 127 0.32 14.06 13.75
CA SER A 127 0.54 13.41 15.05
C SER A 127 0.52 14.38 16.23
N ASN A 128 0.80 15.66 15.97
CA ASN A 128 0.84 16.72 16.99
C ASN A 128 -0.52 17.40 17.19
N GLN A 129 -1.57 16.98 16.46
CA GLN A 129 -2.90 17.57 16.58
C GLN A 129 -3.72 16.86 17.66
N SER A 130 -4.48 17.65 18.43
CA SER A 130 -5.38 17.15 19.48
C SER A 130 -6.82 17.01 19.03
N ASP A 131 -7.13 17.36 17.79
CA ASP A 131 -8.46 17.30 17.18
C ASP A 131 -8.42 16.45 15.90
N LEU A 132 -9.44 15.61 15.69
CA LEU A 132 -9.49 14.68 14.56
C LEU A 132 -9.56 15.41 13.21
N SER A 133 -10.32 16.51 13.12
CA SER A 133 -10.43 17.27 11.88
C SER A 133 -9.08 17.89 11.53
N GLN A 134 -8.46 18.57 12.50
CA GLN A 134 -7.12 19.17 12.31
C GLN A 134 -6.06 18.13 11.96
N ALA A 135 -6.11 16.96 12.61
CA ALA A 135 -5.20 15.87 12.32
C ALA A 135 -5.37 15.36 10.89
N LYS A 136 -6.62 15.20 10.41
CA LYS A 136 -6.90 14.79 9.03
C LYS A 136 -6.49 15.85 8.01
N ASP A 137 -6.77 17.12 8.28
CA ASP A 137 -6.45 18.24 7.39
C ASP A 137 -4.93 18.40 7.21
N ALA A 138 -4.14 17.97 8.20
CA ALA A 138 -2.69 17.99 8.13
C ALA A 138 -2.09 16.86 7.25
N VAL A 139 -2.82 15.78 6.95
CA VAL A 139 -2.31 14.66 6.15
C VAL A 139 -2.50 14.90 4.66
N LEU A 140 -1.42 14.76 3.88
CA LEU A 140 -1.43 14.88 2.42
C LEU A 140 -1.94 13.61 1.74
N PHE A 141 -3.23 13.31 1.88
CA PHE A 141 -3.85 12.09 1.33
C PHE A 141 -3.72 11.96 -0.19
N GLU A 142 -3.64 13.06 -0.93
CA GLU A 142 -3.50 13.07 -2.38
C GLU A 142 -2.17 12.46 -2.86
N VAL A 143 -1.14 12.46 -2.01
CA VAL A 143 0.16 11.84 -2.31
C VAL A 143 0.03 10.32 -2.52
N ALA A 144 -0.97 9.67 -1.91
CA ALA A 144 -1.22 8.24 -2.04
C ALA A 144 -1.43 7.77 -3.50
N SER A 145 -2.01 8.63 -4.33
CA SER A 145 -2.29 8.35 -5.75
C SER A 145 -1.03 8.27 -6.62
N SER A 146 0.08 8.83 -6.12
CA SER A 146 1.36 8.95 -6.83
C SER A 146 2.44 8.00 -6.31
N ILE A 147 2.14 7.27 -5.23
CA ILE A 147 2.94 6.18 -4.66
C ILE A 147 2.61 4.90 -5.42
#